data_AF-A0A7J4FWL5-F1
#
_entry.id   AF-A0A7J4FWL5-F1
#
_cell.length_a   1.000
_cell.length_b   1.000
_cell.length_c   1.000
_cell.angle_alpha   90.00
_cell.angle_beta   90.00
_cell.angle_gamma   90.00
#
_symmetry.space_group_name_H-M   'P 1'
#
loop_
_entity.id
_entity.type
_entity.pdbx_description
1 polymer ?
#
loop_
_entity_poly.entity_id
_entity_poly.type
_entity_poly.pdbx_seq_one_letter_code
_entity_poly.pdbx_strand_id
1 'polypeptide(L)' 'KTPQQIVEAKGLKQISDPDALQKIITGIVEKNPKVVSEFKAGKEKSIGFLVGQVMKETRGKANPKLVNELLRTALK' A
#
# COMPACT_ATOMS: atom_id res chain seq x y z
N LYS A 1 -16.00 -20.46 -23.71
CA LYS A 1 -15.71 -19.16 -23.04
C LYS A 1 -14.37 -19.31 -22.33
N THR A 2 -13.34 -18.55 -22.72
CA THR A 2 -11.97 -18.70 -22.20
C THR A 2 -11.79 -17.95 -20.87
N PRO A 3 -10.95 -18.43 -19.93
CA PRO A 3 -10.73 -17.81 -18.62
C PRO A 3 -10.22 -16.35 -18.68
N GLN A 4 -9.67 -15.95 -19.82
CA GLN A 4 -9.15 -14.61 -20.07
C GLN A 4 -10.21 -13.50 -19.99
N GLN A 5 -11.50 -13.80 -20.20
CA GLN A 5 -12.56 -12.79 -20.18
C GLN A 5 -13.17 -12.54 -18.79
N ILE A 6 -12.79 -13.30 -17.75
CA ILE A 6 -13.31 -13.12 -16.39
C ILE A 6 -12.47 -12.11 -15.58
N VAL A 7 -11.28 -11.76 -16.06
CA VAL A 7 -10.37 -10.83 -15.36
C VAL A 7 -10.75 -9.36 -15.59
N GLU A 8 -11.41 -9.03 -16.71
CA GLU A 8 -11.85 -7.66 -17.01
C GLU A 8 -13.18 -7.28 -16.31
N ALA A 9 -13.94 -8.25 -15.78
CA ALA A 9 -15.27 -8.00 -15.22
C ALA A 9 -15.30 -7.58 -13.74
N LYS A 10 -14.15 -7.48 -13.05
CA LYS A 10 -14.09 -7.09 -11.62
C LYS A 10 -13.23 -5.86 -11.29
N GLY A 11 -12.82 -5.07 -12.29
CA GLY A 11 -12.08 -3.82 -12.04
C GLY A 11 -10.74 -4.01 -11.32
N LEU A 12 -10.15 -5.20 -11.43
CA LEU A 12 -8.91 -5.65 -10.79
C LEU A 12 -7.65 -5.19 -11.55
N LYS A 13 -7.69 -4.02 -12.19
CA LYS A 13 -6.45 -3.42 -12.70
C LYS A 13 -5.59 -3.06 -11.48
N GLN A 14 -4.44 -3.70 -11.38
CA GLN A 14 -3.48 -3.43 -10.34
C GLN A 14 -3.03 -1.96 -10.47
N ILE A 15 -3.07 -1.21 -9.37
CA ILE A 15 -2.44 0.10 -9.30
C ILE A 15 -0.95 -0.16 -9.16
N SER A 16 -0.25 0.01 -10.28
CA SER A 16 1.20 -0.13 -10.39
C SER A 16 1.91 1.21 -10.60
N ASP A 17 1.15 2.29 -10.71
CA ASP A 17 1.65 3.65 -10.86
C ASP A 17 2.28 4.12 -9.53
N PRO A 18 3.62 4.33 -9.48
CA PRO A 18 4.30 4.70 -8.26
C PRO A 18 3.87 6.07 -7.72
N ASP A 19 3.58 7.05 -8.59
CA ASP A 19 3.16 8.39 -8.19
C ASP A 19 1.79 8.38 -7.51
N ALA A 20 0.85 7.60 -8.05
CA ALA A 20 -0.47 7.39 -7.44
C ALA A 20 -0.36 6.71 -6.06
N LEU A 21 0.49 5.69 -5.94
CA LEU A 21 0.75 5.02 -4.67
C LEU A 21 1.44 5.93 -3.66
N GLN A 22 2.38 6.77 -4.10
CA GLN A 22 3.11 7.68 -3.23
C GLN A 22 2.16 8.68 -2.57
N LYS A 23 1.22 9.27 -3.31
CA LYS A 23 0.19 10.17 -2.75
C LYS A 23 -0.65 9.49 -1.67
N ILE A 24 -1.06 8.24 -1.91
CA ILE A 24 -1.82 7.44 -0.93
C ILE A 24 -0.97 7.16 0.30
N ILE A 25 0.28 6.75 0.10
CA ILE A 25 1.22 6.44 1.18
C ILE A 25 1.45 7.68 2.06
N THR A 26 1.70 8.85 1.48
CA THR A 26 1.84 10.10 2.24
C THR A 26 0.63 10.34 3.12
N GLY A 27 -0.59 10.26 2.56
CA GLY A 27 -1.81 10.44 3.35
C GLY A 27 -1.99 9.38 4.46
N ILE A 28 -1.56 8.14 4.23
CA ILE A 28 -1.61 7.08 5.25
C ILE A 28 -0.58 7.34 6.36
N VAL A 29 0.63 7.79 6.02
CA VAL A 29 1.67 8.15 6.99
C VAL A 29 1.20 9.32 7.86
N GLU A 30 0.63 10.37 7.26
CA GLU A 30 0.09 11.54 7.98
C GLU A 30 -1.07 11.18 8.92
N LYS A 31 -1.95 10.25 8.50
CA LYS A 31 -3.07 9.76 9.33
C LYS A 31 -2.64 8.83 10.47
N ASN A 32 -1.42 8.28 10.44
CA ASN A 32 -0.97 7.26 11.39
C ASN A 32 0.38 7.63 12.08
N PRO A 33 0.51 8.84 12.66
CA PRO A 33 1.78 9.33 13.20
C PRO A 33 2.35 8.46 14.33
N LYS A 34 1.47 7.82 15.12
CA LYS A 34 1.87 6.87 16.17
C LYS A 34 2.58 5.64 15.60
N VAL A 35 2.01 5.03 14.57
CA VAL A 35 2.55 3.81 13.95
C VAL A 35 3.86 4.11 13.23
N VAL A 36 3.96 5.28 12.61
CA VAL A 36 5.19 5.80 12.00
C VAL A 36 6.29 5.96 13.05
N SER A 37 5.97 6.55 14.20
CA SER A 37 6.93 6.71 15.30
C SER A 37 7.39 5.36 15.86
N GLU A 38 6.48 4.39 15.98
CA GLU A 38 6.82 3.02 16.40
C GLU A 38 7.74 2.31 15.41
N PHE A 39 7.49 2.46 14.11
CA PHE A 39 8.38 1.93 13.07
C PHE A 39 9.77 2.56 13.16
N LYS A 40 9.85 3.88 13.31
CA LYS A 40 11.11 4.61 13.49
C LYS A 40 11.83 4.24 14.79
N ALA A 41 11.10 3.83 15.82
CA ALA A 41 11.65 3.29 17.07
C ALA A 41 12.11 1.81 16.96
N GLY A 42 12.14 1.24 15.75
CA GLY A 42 12.61 -0.11 15.50
C GLY A 42 11.54 -1.21 15.58
N LYS A 43 10.26 -0.86 15.81
CA LYS A 43 9.17 -1.84 15.74
C LYS A 43 8.81 -2.13 14.28
N GLU A 44 9.60 -2.96 13.61
CA GLU A 44 9.39 -3.27 12.19
C GLU A 44 8.00 -3.84 11.87
N LYS A 45 7.35 -4.52 12.83
CA LYS A 45 5.98 -5.04 12.66
C LYS A 45 4.96 -3.94 12.38
N SER A 46 5.20 -2.71 12.82
CA SER A 46 4.33 -1.55 12.57
C SER A 46 4.17 -1.22 11.09
N ILE A 47 5.13 -1.60 10.23
CA ILE A 47 4.99 -1.40 8.79
C ILE A 47 3.89 -2.27 8.18
N GLY A 48 3.66 -3.47 8.72
CA GLY A 48 2.62 -4.37 8.23
C GLY A 48 1.22 -3.76 8.37
N PHE A 49 1.00 -2.98 9.44
CA PHE A 49 -0.22 -2.21 9.63
C PHE A 49 -0.38 -1.14 8.54
N LEU A 50 0.67 -0.36 8.25
CA LEU A 50 0.64 0.68 7.21
C LEU A 50 0.41 0.08 5.82
N VAL A 51 1.04 -1.05 5.51
CA VAL A 51 0.76 -1.81 4.28
C VAL A 51 -0.71 -2.19 4.21
N GLY A 52 -1.29 -2.72 5.28
CA GLY A 52 -2.72 -3.05 5.35
C GLY A 52 -3.63 -1.85 5.10
N GLN A 53 -3.29 -0.68 5.64
CA GLN A 53 -4.03 0.56 5.43
C GLN A 53 -3.98 1.02 3.97
N VAL A 54 -2.82 0.95 3.32
CA VAL A 54 -2.68 1.26 1.89
C VAL A 54 -3.44 0.25 1.02
N MET A 55 -3.37 -1.04 1.35
CA MET A 55 -4.15 -2.08 0.66
C MET A 55 -5.66 -1.83 0.78
N LYS A 56 -6.13 -1.38 1.95
CA LYS A 56 -7.53 -1.03 2.19
C LYS A 56 -7.95 0.19 1.35
N GLU A 57 -7.16 1.26 1.35
CA GLU A 57 -7.45 2.49 0.59
C GLU A 57 -7.51 2.22 -0.92
N THR A 58 -6.64 1.34 -1.40
CA THR A 58 -6.60 0.94 -2.81
C THR A 58 -7.60 -0.18 -3.15
N ARG A 59 -8.41 -0.62 -2.19
CA ARG A 59 -9.38 -1.73 -2.32
C ARG A 59 -8.74 -3.01 -2.86
N GLY A 60 -7.54 -3.33 -2.38
CA GLY A 60 -6.75 -4.50 -2.79
C GLY A 60 -6.16 -4.39 -4.20
N LYS A 61 -6.22 -3.21 -4.84
CA LYS A 61 -5.68 -3.02 -6.18
C LYS A 61 -4.18 -2.74 -6.19
N ALA A 62 -3.58 -2.29 -5.10
CA ALA A 62 -2.13 -2.05 -5.08
C ALA A 62 -1.32 -3.35 -4.92
N ASN A 63 -0.08 -3.33 -5.40
CA ASN A 63 0.86 -4.42 -5.16
C ASN A 63 1.42 -4.35 -3.72
N PRO A 64 1.25 -5.38 -2.88
CA PRO A 64 1.73 -5.36 -1.49
C PRO A 64 3.26 -5.29 -1.37
N LYS A 65 4.02 -5.84 -2.34
CA LYS A 65 5.49 -5.75 -2.35
C LYS A 65 5.92 -4.31 -2.61
N LEU A 66 5.41 -3.71 -3.69
CA LEU A 66 5.70 -2.32 -4.05
C LEU A 66 5.31 -1.35 -2.94
N VAL A 67 4.14 -1.55 -2.32
CA VAL A 67 3.69 -0.72 -1.20
C VAL A 67 4.62 -0.84 0.01
N ASN A 68 5.11 -2.03 0.33
CA ASN A 68 6.10 -2.21 1.41
C ASN A 68 7.40 -1.46 1.10
N GLU A 69 7.91 -1.59 -0.11
CA GLU A 69 9.13 -0.91 -0.56
C GLU A 69 8.98 0.62 -0.48
N LEU A 70 7.89 1.17 -1.01
CA LEU A 70 7.61 2.60 -0.97
C LEU A 70 7.42 3.12 0.47
N LEU A 71 6.75 2.36 1.34
CA LEU A 71 6.62 2.70 2.76
C LEU A 71 7.98 2.68 3.47
N ARG A 72 8.83 1.69 3.21
CA ARG A 72 10.19 1.64 3.80
C ARG A 72 11.03 2.82 3.33
N THR A 73 10.93 3.19 2.06
CA THR A 73 11.64 4.36 1.52
C THR A 73 11.12 5.66 2.11
N ALA A 74 9.81 5.82 2.27
CA ALA A 74 9.20 7.04 2.81
C ALA A 74 9.41 7.23 4.34
N LEU A 75 9.72 6.15 5.06
CA LEU A 75 9.84 6.17 6.53
C LEU A 75 11.27 6.05 7.06
N LYS A 76 12.23 5.68 6.19
CA LYS A 76 13.67 5.84 6.46
C LYS A 76 14.02 7.32 6.56
#